data_AF-A0A1S1H7D4-F1
#
_entry.id   AF-A0A1S1H7D4-F1
#
_cell.length_a   1.000
_cell.length_b   1.000
_cell.length_c   1.000
_cell.angle_alpha   90.00
_cell.angle_beta   90.00
_cell.angle_gamma   90.00
#
_symmetry.space_group_name_H-M   'P 1'
#
loop_
_entity.id
_entity.type
_entity.pdbx_description
1 polymer ?
#
loop_
_entity_poly.entity_id
_entity_poly.type
_entity_poly.pdbx_seq_one_letter_code
_entity_poly.pdbx_strand_id
1 'polypeptide(L)'
;MSRHILPPKAGHPDVICAAVGWDRPLQTYYAQVCFRTDDEPDEGEALIWRGTEPGELPTPEAAIAVITPYAEIPPRLAEQLLADMTATIGEKDGRHQAEVKRRLFGSIH
;
A
#
# COMPACT_ATOMS: atom_id res chain seq x y z
N MET A 1 3.95 -3.34 -9.15
CA MET A 1 3.21 -3.05 -7.91
C MET A 1 2.46 -4.31 -7.53
N SER A 2 2.57 -4.76 -6.28
CA SER A 2 1.73 -5.84 -5.74
C SER A 2 0.61 -5.27 -4.88
N ARG A 3 -0.49 -6.01 -4.74
CA ARG A 3 -1.64 -5.63 -3.91
C ARG A 3 -2.27 -6.88 -3.29
N HIS A 4 -2.42 -6.87 -1.97
CA HIS A 4 -3.13 -7.87 -1.20
C HIS A 4 -4.35 -7.22 -0.57
N ILE A 5 -5.53 -7.76 -0.85
CA ILE A 5 -6.79 -7.31 -0.23
C ILE A 5 -7.04 -8.19 0.99
N LEU A 6 -7.27 -7.56 2.13
CA LEU A 6 -7.50 -8.20 3.40
C LEU A 6 -8.97 -8.07 3.81
N PRO A 7 -9.56 -9.09 4.44
CA PRO A 7 -10.92 -8.97 4.94
C PRO A 7 -10.97 -7.94 6.08
N PRO A 8 -12.00 -7.08 6.14
CA PRO A 8 -12.21 -6.18 7.26
C PRO A 8 -12.38 -6.94 8.57
N LYS A 9 -11.95 -6.36 9.68
CA LYS A 9 -12.23 -6.89 11.01
C LYS A 9 -13.72 -6.79 11.32
N ALA A 10 -14.26 -7.78 12.03
CA ALA A 10 -15.68 -7.84 12.43
C ALA A 10 -16.20 -6.60 13.20
N GLY A 11 -15.32 -5.82 13.84
CA GLY A 11 -15.67 -4.57 14.54
C GLY A 11 -15.71 -3.32 13.66
N HIS A 12 -15.46 -3.43 12.36
CA HIS A 12 -15.36 -2.31 11.41
C HIS A 12 -16.33 -2.50 10.23
N PRO A 13 -17.65 -2.39 10.44
CA PRO A 13 -18.67 -2.58 9.39
C PRO A 13 -18.66 -1.47 8.32
N ASP A 14 -17.99 -0.36 8.62
CA ASP A 14 -17.74 0.79 7.76
C ASP A 14 -16.55 0.57 6.82
N VAL A 15 -15.65 -0.39 7.09
CA VAL A 15 -14.52 -0.67 6.19
C VAL A 15 -14.98 -1.52 5.01
N ILE A 16 -14.90 -0.96 3.80
CA ILE A 16 -15.24 -1.62 2.54
C ILE A 16 -14.03 -2.35 1.97
N CYS A 17 -12.88 -1.71 2.02
CA CYS A 17 -11.64 -2.22 1.45
C CYS A 17 -10.50 -2.03 2.45
N ALA A 18 -9.63 -3.03 2.57
CA ALA A 18 -8.35 -2.87 3.24
C ALA A 18 -7.29 -3.55 2.38
N ALA A 19 -6.31 -2.79 1.91
CA ALA A 19 -5.29 -3.28 1.00
C ALA A 19 -3.89 -2.87 1.47
N VAL A 20 -2.93 -3.75 1.23
CA VAL A 20 -1.50 -3.54 1.49
C VAL A 20 -0.69 -4.08 0.33
N GLY A 21 0.47 -3.49 0.05
CA GLY A 21 1.29 -3.94 -1.06
C GLY A 21 2.65 -3.29 -1.15
N TRP A 22 3.37 -3.62 -2.22
CA TRP A 22 4.66 -3.03 -2.58
C TRP A 22 4.51 -2.15 -3.84
N ASP A 23 4.92 -0.89 -3.73
CA ASP A 23 5.08 0.03 -4.85
C ASP A 23 6.56 0.11 -5.23
N ARG A 24 6.91 -0.59 -6.33
CA ARG A 24 8.27 -0.61 -6.87
C ARG A 24 8.74 0.77 -7.36
N PRO A 25 7.98 1.52 -8.19
CA PRO A 25 8.36 2.89 -8.54
C PRO A 25 8.67 3.79 -7.35
N LEU A 26 7.85 3.78 -6.29
CA LEU A 26 8.11 4.57 -5.09
C LEU A 26 9.11 3.91 -4.14
N GLN A 27 9.44 2.64 -4.35
CA GLN A 27 10.28 1.83 -3.45
C GLN A 27 9.78 1.88 -2.00
N THR A 28 8.46 1.78 -1.84
CA THR A 28 7.79 1.80 -0.53
C THR A 28 6.73 0.73 -0.48
N TYR A 29 6.50 0.18 0.71
CA TYR A 29 5.24 -0.48 0.99
C TYR A 29 4.13 0.55 1.09
N TYR A 30 2.89 0.14 0.92
CA TYR A 30 1.74 1.02 1.07
C TYR A 30 0.60 0.31 1.78
N ALA A 31 -0.26 1.09 2.43
CA ALA A 31 -1.48 0.62 3.06
C ALA A 31 -2.62 1.58 2.72
N GLN A 32 -3.76 1.02 2.33
CA GLN A 32 -4.97 1.74 1.95
C GLN A 32 -6.17 1.11 2.64
N VAL A 33 -7.02 1.93 3.27
CA VAL A 33 -8.29 1.50 3.85
C VAL A 33 -9.40 2.41 3.34
N CYS A 34 -10.39 1.80 2.68
CA CYS A 34 -11.58 2.47 2.17
C CYS A 34 -12.72 2.33 3.18
N PHE A 35 -13.37 3.43 3.52
CA PHE A 35 -14.51 3.48 4.43
C PHE A 35 -15.76 3.88 3.68
N ARG A 36 -16.88 3.23 3.99
CA ARG A 36 -18.20 3.64 3.55
C ARG A 36 -18.46 5.07 4.01
N THR A 37 -18.80 5.95 3.08
CA THR A 37 -19.27 7.31 3.35
C THR A 37 -20.65 7.52 2.73
N ASP A 38 -21.31 8.62 3.09
CA ASP A 38 -22.61 8.97 2.47
C ASP A 38 -22.45 9.28 0.97
N ASP A 39 -21.29 9.84 0.59
CA ASP A 39 -20.96 10.19 -0.80
C ASP A 39 -20.55 8.96 -1.64
N GLU A 40 -19.82 8.00 -1.03
CA GLU A 40 -19.39 6.74 -1.66
C GLU A 40 -19.80 5.51 -0.84
N PRO A 41 -21.10 5.13 -0.85
CA PRO A 41 -21.63 4.09 0.01
C PRO A 41 -21.20 2.67 -0.38
N ASP A 42 -20.87 2.45 -1.66
CA ASP A 42 -20.54 1.14 -2.22
C ASP A 42 -19.03 0.92 -2.44
N GLU A 43 -18.32 1.94 -2.93
CA GLU A 43 -16.87 1.87 -3.20
C GLU A 43 -16.03 2.23 -1.97
N GLY A 44 -16.51 3.20 -1.18
CA GLY A 44 -15.85 3.73 0.00
C GLY A 44 -14.69 4.66 -0.32
N GLU A 45 -14.55 5.69 0.50
CA GLU A 45 -13.48 6.65 0.39
C GLU A 45 -12.20 6.15 1.07
N ALA A 46 -11.05 6.30 0.40
CA ALA A 46 -9.74 5.92 0.93
C ALA A 46 -9.23 6.90 2.01
N LEU A 47 -9.89 6.92 3.18
CA LEU A 47 -9.57 7.83 4.29
C LEU A 47 -8.21 7.53 4.94
N ILE A 48 -7.73 6.28 4.85
CA ILE A 48 -6.38 5.93 5.25
C ILE A 48 -5.60 5.53 4.01
N TRP A 49 -4.58 6.31 3.68
CA TRP A 49 -3.60 5.99 2.65
C TRP A 49 -2.20 6.40 3.12
N ARG A 50 -1.29 5.43 3.17
CA ARG A 50 0.14 5.59 3.47
C ARG A 50 0.98 4.87 2.44
N GLY A 51 2.23 5.30 2.26
CA GLY A 51 3.11 4.80 1.20
C GLY A 51 2.86 5.51 -0.14
N THR A 52 2.51 6.79 -0.10
CA THR A 52 2.32 7.65 -1.28
C THR A 52 3.57 8.41 -1.67
N GLU A 53 4.58 8.43 -0.79
CA GLU A 53 5.88 9.06 -1.03
C GLU A 53 7.00 8.03 -1.16
N PRO A 54 8.09 8.36 -1.89
CA PRO A 54 9.21 7.45 -2.03
C PRO A 54 9.82 7.04 -0.67
N GLY A 55 9.88 5.74 -0.41
CA GLY A 55 10.47 5.17 0.82
C GLY A 55 9.71 5.44 2.12
N GLU A 56 8.47 5.93 2.08
CA GLU A 56 7.68 6.31 3.28
C GLU A 56 7.50 5.15 4.29
N LEU A 57 7.21 3.96 3.79
CA LEU A 57 7.08 2.73 4.58
C LEU A 57 8.13 1.72 4.08
N PRO A 58 9.30 1.63 4.75
CA PRO A 58 10.44 0.84 4.25
C PRO A 58 10.36 -0.66 4.57
N THR A 59 9.41 -1.08 5.42
CA THR A 59 9.31 -2.47 5.89
C THR A 59 7.89 -3.01 5.77
N PRO A 60 7.69 -4.32 5.49
CA PRO A 60 6.37 -4.95 5.52
C PRO A 60 5.62 -4.67 6.84
N GLU A 61 6.32 -4.74 7.97
CA GLU A 61 5.75 -4.57 9.31
C GLU A 61 5.16 -3.17 9.51
N ALA A 62 5.81 -2.14 8.98
CA ALA A 62 5.31 -0.77 9.03
C ALA A 62 3.97 -0.62 8.28
N ALA A 63 3.85 -1.22 7.09
CA ALA A 63 2.61 -1.20 6.34
C ALA A 63 1.52 -2.05 7.01
N ILE A 64 1.88 -3.22 7.55
CA ILE A 64 0.98 -4.08 8.32
C ILE A 64 0.47 -3.36 9.56
N ALA A 65 1.30 -2.61 10.27
CA ALA A 65 0.89 -1.86 11.46
C ALA A 65 -0.20 -0.83 11.15
N VAL A 66 -0.17 -0.18 9.97
CA VAL A 66 -1.20 0.78 9.53
C VAL A 66 -2.55 0.09 9.31
N ILE A 67 -2.56 -1.10 8.72
CA ILE A 67 -3.80 -1.82 8.37
C ILE A 67 -4.32 -2.74 9.48
N THR A 68 -3.47 -3.11 10.43
CA THR A 68 -3.81 -4.00 11.58
C THR A 68 -5.06 -3.58 12.35
N PRO A 69 -5.33 -2.28 12.61
CA PRO A 69 -6.56 -1.89 13.31
C PRO A 69 -7.83 -2.27 12.54
N TYR A 70 -7.79 -2.31 11.21
CA TYR A 70 -8.97 -2.34 10.35
C TYR A 70 -9.21 -3.69 9.67
N ALA A 71 -8.18 -4.51 9.48
CA ALA A 71 -8.26 -5.76 8.72
C ALA A 71 -7.70 -6.97 9.48
N GLU A 72 -8.15 -8.15 9.09
CA GLU A 72 -7.58 -9.40 9.56
C GLU A 72 -6.25 -9.67 8.84
N ILE A 73 -5.20 -9.93 9.62
CA ILE A 73 -3.84 -10.08 9.11
C ILE A 73 -3.50 -11.56 8.96
N PRO A 74 -3.30 -12.07 7.73
CA PRO A 74 -2.83 -13.43 7.52
C PRO A 74 -1.43 -13.63 8.12
N PRO A 75 -1.13 -14.79 8.70
CA PRO A 75 0.12 -15.03 9.44
C PRO A 75 1.39 -14.92 8.59
N ARG A 76 1.29 -15.09 7.25
CA ARG A 76 2.43 -15.01 6.31
C ARG A 76 2.43 -13.74 5.46
N LEU A 77 1.61 -12.75 5.79
CA LEU A 77 1.50 -11.53 4.99
C LEU A 77 2.83 -10.78 4.88
N ALA A 78 3.61 -10.70 5.97
CA ALA A 78 4.92 -10.06 5.96
C ALA A 78 5.90 -10.76 5.01
N GLU A 79 5.92 -12.10 5.02
CA GLU A 79 6.74 -12.92 4.11
C GLU A 79 6.33 -12.70 2.64
N GLN A 80 5.03 -12.62 2.37
CA GLN A 80 4.49 -12.36 1.03
C GLN A 80 4.89 -10.97 0.52
N LEU A 81 4.74 -9.93 1.35
CA LEU A 81 5.15 -8.57 1.01
C LEU A 81 6.66 -8.45 0.77
N LEU A 82 7.47 -9.14 1.57
CA LEU A 82 8.91 -9.20 1.36
C LEU A 82 9.27 -9.90 0.04
N ALA A 83 8.58 -10.99 -0.28
CA ALA A 83 8.75 -11.70 -1.54
C ALA A 83 8.37 -10.83 -2.75
N ASP A 84 7.27 -10.07 -2.67
CA ASP A 84 6.86 -9.13 -3.72
C ASP A 84 7.91 -8.06 -3.99
N MET A 85 8.48 -7.47 -2.93
CA MET A 85 9.57 -6.52 -3.07
C MET A 85 10.79 -7.17 -3.72
N THR A 86 11.20 -8.32 -3.20
CA THR A 86 12.38 -9.06 -3.68
C THR A 86 12.26 -9.47 -5.14
N ALA A 87 11.05 -9.87 -5.59
CA ALA A 87 10.78 -10.24 -6.97
C ALA A 87 11.01 -9.09 -7.96
N THR A 88 10.95 -7.84 -7.49
CA THR A 88 11.18 -6.65 -8.31
C THR A 88 12.61 -6.11 -8.27
N ILE A 89 13.51 -6.74 -7.51
CA ILE A 89 14.92 -6.33 -7.45
C ILE A 89 15.55 -6.47 -8.84
N GLY A 90 16.19 -5.39 -9.30
CA GLY A 90 16.85 -5.33 -10.61
C GLY A 90 15.95 -4.82 -11.74
N GLU A 91 14.65 -4.66 -11.50
CA GLU A 91 13.76 -3.97 -12.43
C GLU A 91 14.00 -2.45 -12.38
N LYS A 92 14.24 -1.84 -13.55
CA LYS A 92 14.43 -0.39 -13.66
C LYS A 92 13.13 0.28 -14.11
N ASP A 93 12.88 1.48 -13.59
CA ASP A 93 11.85 2.36 -14.13
C ASP A 93 12.09 2.65 -15.61
N GLY A 94 11.01 2.67 -16.39
CA GLY A 94 11.06 3.20 -17.75
C GLY A 94 11.41 4.70 -17.73
N ARG A 95 12.00 5.24 -18.82
CA ARG A 95 12.44 6.65 -18.87
C ARG A 95 11.36 7.65 -18.46
N HIS A 96 10.13 7.45 -18.93
CA HIS A 96 8.99 8.32 -18.60
C HIS A 96 8.61 8.26 -17.11
N GLN A 97 8.70 7.08 -16.47
CA GLN A 97 8.41 6.92 -15.05
C GLN A 97 9.45 7.62 -14.18
N ALA A 98 10.73 7.46 -14.54
CA ALA A 98 11.83 8.13 -13.85
C ALA A 98 11.71 9.67 -13.94
N GLU A 99 11.32 10.19 -15.10
CA GLU A 99 11.11 11.63 -15.30
C GLU A 99 9.95 12.18 -14.47
N VAL A 100 8.80 11.49 -14.46
CA VAL A 100 7.64 11.88 -13.65
C VAL A 100 7.97 11.85 -12.17
N LYS A 101 8.65 10.80 -11.69
CA LYS A 101 9.06 10.68 -10.29
C LYS A 101 9.98 11.84 -9.87
N ARG A 102 10.91 12.25 -10.75
CA ARG A 102 11.77 13.43 -10.53
C ARG A 102 11.00 14.74 -10.44
N ARG A 103 9.94 14.89 -11.25
CA ARG A 103 9.09 16.09 -11.25
C ARG A 103 8.19 16.16 -10.02
N LEU A 104 7.65 15.03 -9.57
CA LEU A 104 6.71 14.96 -8.44
C LEU A 104 7.40 14.99 -7.07
N PHE A 105 8.57 14.35 -6.93
CA PHE A 105 9.21 14.13 -5.63
C PHE A 105 10.65 14.69 -5.52
N GLY A 106 11.17 15.35 -6.57
CA GLY A 106 12.54 15.89 -6.59
C GLY A 106 13.62 14.87 -6.97
N SER A 107 14.90 15.24 -6.87
CA SER A 107 16.03 14.35 -7.21
C SER A 107 16.13 13.18 -6.24
N ILE A 108 15.53 12.08 -6.65
CA ILE A 108 15.75 10.72 -6.16
C ILE A 108 17.23 10.36 -6.35
N HIS A 109 17.94 10.13 -5.25
CA HIS A 109 19.32 9.65 -5.22
C HIS A 109 19.37 8.13 -5.33
#